data_AF-A0A3R7LMZ1-F1
#
_entry.id   AF-A0A3R7LMZ1-F1
#
_cell.length_a   1.000
_cell.length_b   1.000
_cell.length_c   1.000
_cell.angle_alpha   90.00
_cell.angle_beta   90.00
_cell.angle_gamma   90.00
#
_symmetry.space_group_name_H-M   'P 1'
#
loop_
_entity.id
_entity.type
_entity.pdbx_description
1 polymer ?
#
loop_
_entity_poly.entity_id
_entity_poly.type
_entity_poly.pdbx_seq_one_letter_code
_entity_poly.pdbx_strand_id
1 'polypeptide(L)' 'MATFRHPVTGELLNRIEVRNTHLNEKQIETVRLLHQGGEDQHIIAAMLGINQGRINDVVGNPRDRRQGELI' A
#
# COMPACT_ATOMS: atom_id res chain seq x y z
N MET A 1 1.27 20.08 2.96
CA MET A 1 2.09 18.84 2.92
C MET A 1 2.71 18.73 1.54
N ALA A 2 3.98 18.36 1.43
CA ALA A 2 4.63 18.20 0.14
C ALA A 2 4.22 16.85 -0.48
N THR A 3 3.82 16.88 -1.76
CA THR A 3 3.58 15.68 -2.56
C THR A 3 4.92 15.12 -2.98
N PHE A 4 5.17 13.84 -2.73
CA PHE A 4 6.44 13.19 -3.05
C PHE A 4 6.21 11.94 -3.90
N ARG A 5 7.16 11.61 -4.79
CA ARG A 5 7.08 10.39 -5.60
C ARG A 5 7.75 9.25 -4.86
N HIS A 6 7.10 8.09 -4.85
CA HIS A 6 7.71 6.86 -4.38
C HIS A 6 8.87 6.49 -5.32
N PRO A 7 10.10 6.27 -4.81
CA PRO A 7 11.30 6.13 -5.64
C PRO A 7 11.32 4.86 -6.51
N VAL A 8 10.54 3.84 -6.13
CA VAL A 8 10.48 2.55 -6.85
C VAL A 8 9.33 2.53 -7.86
N THR A 9 8.12 2.91 -7.43
CA THR A 9 6.90 2.77 -8.24
C THR A 9 6.54 4.04 -9.01
N GLY A 10 7.11 5.19 -8.63
CA GLY A 10 6.82 6.50 -9.21
C GLY A 10 5.46 7.08 -8.82
N GLU A 11 4.71 6.39 -7.94
CA GLU A 11 3.41 6.81 -7.44
C GLU A 11 3.49 8.08 -6.61
N LEU A 12 2.45 8.92 -6.70
CA LEU A 12 2.38 10.16 -5.95
C LEU A 12 1.79 9.91 -4.56
N LEU A 13 2.62 10.14 -3.55
CA LEU A 13 2.24 10.07 -2.14
C LEU A 13 1.71 11.44 -1.70
N ASN A 14 0.75 11.42 -0.77
CA ASN A 14 -0.05 12.55 -0.30
C ASN A 14 -1.03 13.14 -1.33
N ARG A 15 -1.45 12.37 -2.34
CA ARG A 15 -2.53 12.79 -3.24
C ARG A 15 -3.87 12.31 -2.69
N ILE A 16 -4.67 13.23 -2.17
CA ILE A 16 -6.04 12.93 -1.72
C ILE A 16 -6.93 12.78 -2.97
N GLU A 17 -7.13 11.56 -3.45
CA GLU A 17 -8.14 11.26 -4.47
C GLU A 17 -9.41 10.73 -3.81
N VAL A 18 -10.43 11.59 -3.74
CA VAL A 18 -11.68 11.36 -2.98
C VAL A 18 -12.49 10.15 -3.49
N ARG A 19 -12.14 9.52 -4.62
CA ARG A 19 -12.95 8.45 -5.23
C ARG A 19 -12.14 7.42 -6.04
N ASN A 20 -11.09 6.83 -5.47
CA ASN A 20 -10.46 5.69 -6.12
C ASN A 20 -11.10 4.38 -5.61
N THR A 21 -11.96 3.77 -6.43
CA THR A 21 -12.68 2.53 -6.07
C THR A 21 -11.80 1.28 -6.16
N HIS A 22 -10.72 1.33 -6.94
CA HIS A 22 -9.81 0.22 -7.18
C HIS A 22 -8.37 0.71 -7.13
N LEU A 23 -7.49 -0.09 -6.52
CA LEU A 23 -6.06 0.14 -6.55
C LEU A 23 -5.51 -0.27 -7.91
N ASN A 24 -4.69 0.57 -8.51
CA ASN A 24 -3.92 0.18 -9.69
C ASN A 24 -2.75 -0.75 -9.28
N GLU A 25 -2.13 -1.43 -10.25
CA GLU A 25 -1.04 -2.39 -9.98
C GLU A 25 0.13 -1.77 -9.21
N LYS A 26 0.50 -0.53 -9.53
CA LYS A 26 1.59 0.19 -8.85
C LYS A 26 1.26 0.55 -7.41
N GLN A 27 0.00 0.91 -7.13
CA GLN A 27 -0.49 1.18 -5.79
C GLN A 27 -0.51 -0.12 -4.98
N ILE A 28 -0.96 -1.24 -5.56
CA ILE A 28 -0.92 -2.56 -4.91
C ILE A 28 0.51 -2.93 -4.53
N GLU A 29 1.46 -2.77 -5.46
CA GLU A 29 2.88 -3.06 -5.22
C GLU A 29 3.45 -2.14 -4.12
N THR A 30 3.12 -0.84 -4.15
CA THR A 30 3.56 0.12 -3.13
C THR A 30 3.02 -0.25 -1.74
N VAL A 31 1.75 -0.67 -1.64
CA VAL A 31 1.15 -1.14 -0.38
C VAL A 31 1.88 -2.37 0.15
N ARG A 32 2.20 -3.35 -0.70
CA ARG A 32 2.92 -4.56 -0.31
C ARG A 32 4.32 -4.25 0.21
N LEU A 33 5.07 -3.39 -0.48
CA LEU A 33 6.41 -3.00 -0.09
C LEU A 33 6.43 -2.24 1.24
N LEU A 34 5.52 -1.27 1.42
CA LEU A 34 5.42 -0.53 2.69
C LEU A 34 5.03 -1.45 3.84
N HIS A 35 4.08 -2.37 3.61
CA HIS A 35 3.69 -3.33 4.64
C HIS A 35 4.81 -4.32 4.99
N GLN A 36 5.55 -4.83 3.99
CA GLN A 36 6.74 -5.66 4.22
C GLN A 36 7.85 -4.91 4.97
N GLY A 37 7.96 -3.60 4.76
CA GLY A 37 8.85 -2.70 5.52
C GLY A 37 8.42 -2.44 6.96
N GLY A 38 7.27 -2.96 7.39
CA GLY A 38 6.76 -2.83 8.75
C GLY A 38 5.83 -1.64 9.00
N GLU A 39 5.45 -0.90 7.96
CA GLU A 39 4.51 0.22 8.10
C GLU A 39 3.10 -0.27 8.44
N ASP A 40 2.42 0.46 9.32
CA ASP A 40 1.03 0.18 9.70
C ASP A 40 0.07 0.54 8.54
N GLN A 41 -0.97 -0.27 8.35
CA GLN A 41 -1.98 -0.05 7.31
C GLN A 41 -2.62 1.34 7.39
N HIS A 42 -2.80 1.90 8.59
CA HIS A 42 -3.35 3.25 8.75
C HIS A 42 -2.39 4.33 8.23
N ILE A 43 -1.09 4.14 8.45
CA ILE A 43 -0.03 5.03 7.95
C ILE A 43 0.06 4.93 6.43
N ILE A 44 0.02 3.72 5.89
CA ILE A 44 0.02 3.46 4.44
C ILE A 44 -1.21 4.12 3.77
N ALA A 45 -2.39 3.97 4.37
CA ALA A 45 -3.62 4.62 3.91
C ALA A 45 -3.48 6.15 3.85
N ALA A 46 -2.92 6.76 4.89
CA ALA A 46 -2.66 8.19 4.94
C ALA A 46 -1.63 8.64 3.89
N MET A 47 -0.53 7.88 3.72
CA MET A 47 0.53 8.18 2.74
C MET A 47 0.04 8.13 1.31
N LEU A 48 -0.83 7.17 0.99
CA LEU A 48 -1.37 7.01 -0.36
C LEU A 48 -2.63 7.83 -0.61
N GLY A 49 -3.27 8.38 0.44
CA GLY A 49 -4.57 9.03 0.33
C GLY A 49 -5.69 8.04 -0.03
N ILE A 50 -5.57 6.79 0.43
CA ILE A 50 -6.42 5.66 0.05
C ILE A 50 -7.22 5.19 1.26
N ASN A 51 -8.46 4.72 1.01
CA ASN A 51 -9.28 4.15 2.06
C ASN A 51 -8.62 2.88 2.66
N GLN A 52 -8.52 2.82 3.99
CA GLN A 52 -7.89 1.71 4.71
C GLN A 52 -8.49 0.34 4.37
N GLY A 53 -9.79 0.25 4.05
CA GLY A 53 -10.43 -0.99 3.60
C GLY A 53 -9.77 -1.56 2.34
N ARG A 54 -9.29 -0.70 1.43
CA ARG A 54 -8.57 -1.13 0.21
C ARG A 54 -7.16 -1.61 0.51
N ILE A 55 -6.51 -1.00 1.50
CA ILE A 55 -5.22 -1.48 1.99
C ILE A 55 -5.38 -2.88 2.59
N ASN A 56 -6.45 -3.08 3.37
CA ASN A 56 -6.77 -4.38 3.95
C ASN A 56 -7.09 -5.44 2.89
N ASP A 57 -7.77 -5.10 1.79
CA ASP A 57 -8.00 -6.03 0.66
C ASP A 57 -6.67 -6.54 0.04
N VAL A 58 -5.62 -5.71 0.05
CA VAL A 58 -4.29 -6.05 -0.48
C VAL A 58 -3.44 -6.83 0.51
N VAL A 59 -3.41 -6.38 1.77
CA VAL A 59 -2.58 -6.95 2.84
C VAL A 59 -3.21 -8.20 3.45
N GLY A 60 -4.53 -8.23 3.56
CA GLY A 60 -5.31 -9.31 4.15
C GLY A 60 -5.46 -10.54 3.27
N ASN A 61 -4.94 -10.54 2.03
CA ASN A 61 -4.93 -11.71 1.17
C ASN A 61 -3.75 -12.64 1.55
N PRO A 62 -3.98 -13.77 2.27
CA PRO A 62 -2.91 -14.52 2.92
C PRO A 62 -2.08 -15.40 1.97
N ARG A 63 -2.23 -15.26 0.65
CA ARG A 63 -1.52 -16.11 -0.32
C ARG A 63 0.00 -15.91 -0.35
N ASP A 64 0.52 -14.84 0.28
CA ASP A 64 1.95 -14.61 0.44
C ASP A 64 2.51 -15.01 1.82
N ARG A 65 1.68 -15.45 2.77
CA ARG A 65 2.15 -15.86 4.12
C ARG A 65 2.45 -17.37 4.21
N ARG A 66 3.00 -17.96 3.14
CA ARG A 66 3.53 -19.35 3.09
C ARG A 66 4.90 -19.47 2.38
N GLN A 67 5.80 -18.52 2.61
CA GLN A 67 7.24 -18.73 2.43
C GLN A 67 7.94 -18.13 3.64
N GLY A 68 8.03 -18.91 4.71
CA GLY A 68 8.60 -18.45 5.97
C GLY A 68 8.76 -19.49 7.07
N GLU A 69 8.39 -20.75 6.86
CA GLU A 69 8.79 -21.86 7.73
C GLU A 69 9.32 -23.01 6.86
N LEU A 70 10.55 -22.85 6.43
CA LEU A 70 11.50 -23.93 6.26
C LEU A 70 12.58 -23.62 7.29
N ILE A 71 12.58 -24.28 8.46
CA ILE A 71 13.61 -25.16 9.06
C ILE A 71 12.99 -25.83 10.28
#